data_AF-A0A2L1TGH1-F1
#
_entry.id   AF-A0A2L1TGH1-F1
#
_cell.length_a   1.000
_cell.length_b   1.000
_cell.length_c   1.000
_cell.angle_alpha   90.00
_cell.angle_beta   90.00
_cell.angle_gamma   90.00
#
_symmetry.space_group_name_H-M   'P 1'
#
loop_
_entity.id
_entity.type
_entity.pdbx_description
1 polymer ?
#
loop_
_entity_poly.entity_id
_entity_poly.type
_entity_poly.pdbx_seq_one_letter_code
_entity_poly.pdbx_strand_id
1 'polypeptide(L)'
;LVDSLGDVVITNDGVTILKEMDVEHPAAKMVIEVAKTQDNEVGDGTTTAVVIAGELLKKAEELLDQDIHPAVIANGFRYALEKSLEILDGMAIKVSKDNDAMLKKVAATAMTGKGAEVALDRLSEIAVKACKMVAEEVNGKIKVDTENIKIEKRQGGSVEDTELVDGIVLDKEVVHPGMPKRVENAKILLLDAALEVKETEIGAKIRITDPEKLQKFIEQEEAMLKEMVDKIARAGANVVFC
;
A
#
# COMPACT_ATOMS: atom_id res chain seq x y z
N LEU A 1 6.30 -13.14 -16.23
CA LEU A 1 6.31 -14.37 -15.42
C LEU A 1 4.91 -14.94 -15.48
N VAL A 2 4.77 -16.25 -15.65
CA VAL A 2 3.46 -16.92 -15.68
C VAL A 2 3.45 -17.83 -14.47
N ASP A 3 2.51 -17.60 -13.56
CA ASP A 3 2.37 -18.44 -12.38
C ASP A 3 1.74 -19.81 -12.75
N SER A 4 1.61 -20.69 -11.76
CA SER A 4 0.98 -22.01 -11.97
C SER A 4 -0.51 -21.95 -12.31
N LEU A 5 -1.17 -20.81 -12.08
CA LEU A 5 -2.60 -20.59 -12.33
C LEU A 5 -2.83 -19.92 -13.70
N GLY A 6 -1.78 -19.48 -14.38
CA GLY A 6 -1.83 -18.82 -15.69
C GLY A 6 -1.85 -17.29 -15.63
N ASP A 7 -1.71 -16.69 -14.45
CA ASP A 7 -1.62 -15.24 -14.28
C ASP A 7 -0.29 -14.72 -14.82
N VAL A 8 -0.38 -13.69 -15.66
CA VAL A 8 0.77 -13.11 -16.35
C VAL A 8 1.18 -11.81 -15.67
N VAL A 9 2.34 -11.81 -15.02
CA VAL A 9 2.94 -10.63 -14.40
C VAL A 9 4.05 -10.09 -15.30
N ILE A 10 3.93 -8.83 -15.73
CA ILE A 10 4.97 -8.09 -16.45
C ILE A 10 5.45 -6.96 -15.54
N THR A 11 6.72 -7.01 -15.14
CA THR A 11 7.31 -6.02 -14.24
C THR A 11 8.82 -5.94 -14.45
N ASN A 12 9.39 -4.76 -14.19
CA ASN A 12 10.83 -4.56 -14.10
C ASN A 12 11.31 -4.49 -12.62
N ASP A 13 10.40 -4.68 -11.66
CA ASP A 13 10.77 -4.69 -10.26
C ASP A 13 11.44 -6.02 -9.87
N GLY A 14 12.69 -5.94 -9.42
CA GLY A 14 13.53 -7.09 -9.11
C GLY A 14 12.97 -7.95 -7.99
N VAL A 15 12.39 -7.35 -6.94
CA VAL A 15 11.83 -8.14 -5.83
C VAL A 15 10.55 -8.86 -6.26
N THR A 16 9.69 -8.24 -7.09
CA THR A 16 8.52 -8.93 -7.66
C THR A 16 8.96 -10.11 -8.51
N ILE A 17 9.97 -9.94 -9.38
CA ILE A 17 10.52 -11.05 -10.19
C ILE A 17 11.00 -12.20 -9.29
N LEU A 18 11.76 -11.88 -8.25
CA LEU A 18 12.32 -12.88 -7.33
C LEU A 18 11.27 -13.58 -6.46
N LYS A 19 10.13 -12.92 -6.15
CA LYS A 19 9.00 -13.52 -5.42
C LYS A 19 8.21 -14.49 -6.28
N GLU A 20 8.05 -14.17 -7.56
CA GLU A 20 7.30 -14.99 -8.53
C GLU A 20 8.13 -16.18 -9.08
N MET A 21 9.47 -16.14 -8.93
CA MET A 21 10.34 -17.26 -9.29
C MET A 21 10.29 -18.35 -8.23
N ASP A 22 10.00 -19.59 -8.65
CA ASP A 22 10.10 -20.75 -7.78
C ASP A 22 11.57 -21.17 -7.59
N VAL A 23 12.17 -20.72 -6.49
CA VAL A 23 13.59 -20.94 -6.18
C VAL A 23 13.72 -21.94 -5.02
N GLU A 24 14.29 -23.11 -5.30
CA GLU A 24 14.48 -24.15 -4.29
C GLU A 24 15.75 -23.95 -3.43
N HIS A 25 16.83 -23.43 -4.03
CA HIS A 25 18.14 -23.40 -3.39
C HIS A 25 18.18 -22.45 -2.17
N PRO A 26 18.54 -22.92 -0.96
CA PRO A 26 18.50 -22.11 0.26
C PRO A 26 19.31 -20.81 0.19
N ALA A 27 20.52 -20.85 -0.40
CA ALA A 27 21.35 -19.64 -0.53
C ALA A 27 20.69 -18.59 -1.44
N ALA A 28 19.97 -19.02 -2.47
CA ALA A 28 19.25 -18.11 -3.35
C ALA A 28 18.04 -17.50 -2.61
N LYS A 29 17.33 -18.29 -1.77
CA LYS A 29 16.30 -17.74 -0.88
C LYS A 29 16.84 -16.65 0.05
N MET A 30 18.06 -16.80 0.58
CA MET A 30 18.69 -15.75 1.40
C MET A 30 18.91 -14.45 0.61
N VAL A 31 19.29 -14.54 -0.67
CA VAL A 31 19.43 -13.36 -1.55
C VAL A 31 18.08 -12.71 -1.84
N ILE A 32 17.01 -13.51 -2.00
CA ILE A 32 15.64 -12.99 -2.13
C ILE A 32 15.23 -12.20 -0.88
N GLU A 33 15.59 -12.67 0.32
CA GLU A 33 15.30 -11.94 1.56
C GLU A 33 16.03 -10.59 1.66
N VAL A 34 17.24 -10.47 1.08
CA VAL A 34 17.93 -9.16 0.95
C VAL A 34 17.11 -8.20 0.09
N ALA A 35 16.60 -8.67 -1.06
CA ALA A 35 15.76 -7.85 -1.94
C ALA A 35 14.45 -7.42 -1.24
N LYS A 36 13.81 -8.33 -0.50
CA LYS A 36 12.60 -8.03 0.28
C LYS A 36 12.85 -7.01 1.38
N THR A 37 13.97 -7.12 2.09
CA THR A 37 14.33 -6.17 3.15
C THR A 37 14.56 -4.78 2.56
N GLN A 38 15.26 -4.70 1.42
CA GLN A 38 15.48 -3.44 0.71
C GLN A 38 14.16 -2.79 0.25
N ASP A 39 13.23 -3.60 -0.24
CA ASP A 39 11.88 -3.16 -0.66
C ASP A 39 11.09 -2.60 0.53
N ASN A 40 11.07 -3.31 1.67
CA ASN A 40 10.30 -2.90 2.84
C ASN A 40 10.85 -1.63 3.52
N GLU A 41 12.18 -1.48 3.59
CA GLU A 41 12.82 -0.36 4.31
C GLU A 41 12.97 0.90 3.45
N VAL A 42 13.23 0.74 2.14
CA VAL A 42 13.57 1.86 1.24
C VAL A 42 12.65 1.95 0.02
N GLY A 43 12.15 0.83 -0.48
CA GLY A 43 11.23 0.78 -1.63
C GLY A 43 11.87 0.94 -3.01
N ASP A 44 13.19 1.11 -3.09
CA ASP A 44 13.95 1.14 -4.35
C ASP A 44 15.34 0.49 -4.19
N GLY A 45 15.96 0.14 -5.32
CA GLY A 45 17.29 -0.46 -5.35
C GLY A 45 17.30 -1.96 -5.04
N THR A 46 16.15 -2.64 -5.11
CA THR A 46 16.01 -4.08 -4.88
C THR A 46 16.94 -4.89 -5.78
N THR A 47 16.96 -4.58 -7.08
CA THR A 47 17.88 -5.18 -8.05
C THR A 47 19.34 -4.88 -7.73
N THR A 48 19.64 -3.63 -7.37
CA THR A 48 21.01 -3.19 -7.02
C THR A 48 21.56 -3.97 -5.83
N ALA A 49 20.75 -4.16 -4.78
CA ALA A 49 21.14 -4.91 -3.59
C ALA A 49 21.50 -6.37 -3.93
N VAL A 50 20.71 -7.01 -4.80
CA VAL A 50 20.94 -8.39 -5.25
C VAL A 50 22.21 -8.49 -6.09
N VAL A 51 22.42 -7.57 -7.02
CA VAL A 51 23.61 -7.55 -7.88
C VAL A 51 24.88 -7.32 -7.05
N ILE A 52 24.85 -6.39 -6.10
CA ILE A 52 25.97 -6.15 -5.18
C ILE A 52 26.25 -7.40 -4.34
N ALA A 53 25.23 -8.05 -3.79
CA ALA A 53 25.41 -9.28 -3.02
C ALA A 53 26.07 -10.38 -3.86
N GLY A 54 25.63 -10.57 -5.10
CA GLY A 54 26.22 -11.53 -6.04
C GLY A 54 27.69 -11.24 -6.35
N GLU A 55 28.03 -9.98 -6.65
CA GLU A 55 29.42 -9.61 -6.96
C GLU A 55 30.34 -9.70 -5.72
N LEU A 56 29.84 -9.36 -4.53
CA LEU A 56 30.59 -9.55 -3.28
C LEU A 56 30.88 -11.03 -3.01
N LEU A 57 29.92 -11.92 -3.27
CA LEU A 57 30.12 -13.36 -3.12
C LEU A 57 31.15 -13.90 -4.13
N LYS A 58 31.08 -13.45 -5.38
CA LYS A 58 32.07 -13.78 -6.41
C LYS A 58 33.48 -13.33 -6.03
N LYS A 59 33.62 -12.12 -5.45
CA LYS A 59 34.91 -11.65 -4.93
C LYS A 59 35.36 -12.38 -3.67
N ALA A 60 34.43 -12.86 -2.85
CA ALA A 60 34.75 -13.71 -1.73
C ALA A 60 35.29 -15.08 -2.20
N GLU A 61 34.73 -15.65 -3.27
CA GLU A 61 35.22 -16.90 -3.87
C GLU A 61 36.69 -16.78 -4.32
N GLU A 62 37.06 -15.69 -5.01
CA GLU A 62 38.46 -15.42 -5.41
C GLU A 62 39.44 -15.36 -4.22
N LEU A 63 38.97 -14.94 -3.03
CA LEU A 63 39.76 -14.88 -1.80
C LEU A 63 39.83 -16.25 -1.11
N LEU A 64 38.75 -17.03 -1.17
CA LEU A 64 38.73 -18.40 -0.67
C LEU A 64 39.68 -19.31 -1.46
N ASP A 65 39.77 -19.13 -2.78
CA ASP A 65 40.71 -19.83 -3.65
C ASP A 65 42.19 -19.51 -3.31
N GLN A 66 42.43 -18.39 -2.62
CA GLN A 66 43.74 -18.01 -2.09
C GLN A 66 43.96 -18.48 -0.65
N ASP A 67 43.15 -19.42 -0.17
CA ASP A 67 43.19 -19.99 1.19
C ASP A 67 42.99 -18.94 2.30
N ILE A 68 42.33 -17.81 2.01
CA ILE A 68 42.00 -16.81 3.03
C ILE A 68 40.82 -17.30 3.85
N HIS A 69 41.00 -17.34 5.18
CA HIS A 69 39.97 -17.85 6.08
C HIS A 69 38.66 -17.03 5.98
N PRO A 70 37.48 -17.66 5.86
CA PRO A 70 36.20 -16.97 5.66
C PRO A 70 35.89 -15.87 6.70
N ALA A 71 36.27 -16.10 7.95
CA ALA A 71 36.09 -15.12 9.02
C ALA A 71 36.86 -13.81 8.77
N VAL A 72 38.03 -13.88 8.12
CA VAL A 72 38.82 -12.69 7.75
C VAL A 72 38.13 -11.92 6.65
N ILE A 73 37.60 -12.61 5.63
CA ILE A 73 36.83 -12.00 4.53
C ILE A 73 35.59 -11.29 5.08
N ALA A 74 34.81 -11.98 5.92
CA ALA A 74 33.60 -11.43 6.52
C ALA A 74 33.90 -10.17 7.36
N ASN A 75 34.96 -10.19 8.16
CA ASN A 75 35.38 -9.01 8.91
C ASN A 75 35.86 -7.88 8.00
N GLY A 76 36.60 -8.20 6.93
CA GLY A 76 37.02 -7.23 5.92
C GLY A 76 35.84 -6.52 5.26
N PHE A 77 34.78 -7.26 4.89
CA PHE A 77 33.55 -6.67 4.36
C PHE A 77 32.80 -5.81 5.37
N ARG A 78 32.80 -6.16 6.67
CA ARG A 78 32.23 -5.28 7.71
C ARG A 78 32.98 -3.96 7.82
N TYR A 79 34.31 -3.99 7.81
CA TYR A 79 35.11 -2.75 7.80
C TYR A 79 34.87 -1.92 6.54
N ALA A 80 34.77 -2.58 5.38
CA ALA A 80 34.46 -1.90 4.12
C ALA A 80 33.07 -1.27 4.13
N LEU A 81 32.07 -1.93 4.72
CA LEU A 81 30.72 -1.40 4.89
C LEU A 81 30.72 -0.13 5.73
N GLU A 82 31.32 -0.17 6.93
CA GLU A 82 31.43 1.00 7.82
C GLU A 82 32.09 2.18 7.08
N LYS A 83 33.19 1.93 6.37
CA LYS A 83 33.88 2.98 5.63
C LYS A 83 33.06 3.51 4.46
N SER A 84 32.31 2.64 3.78
CA SER A 84 31.43 3.04 2.67
C SER A 84 30.31 3.95 3.15
N LEU A 85 29.70 3.65 4.30
CA LEU A 85 28.67 4.50 4.90
C LEU A 85 29.21 5.89 5.24
N GLU A 86 30.40 5.98 5.85
CA GLU A 86 31.06 7.29 6.11
C GLU A 86 31.27 8.11 4.83
N ILE A 87 31.70 7.46 3.75
CA ILE A 87 31.94 8.13 2.46
C ILE A 87 30.62 8.60 1.86
N LEU A 88 29.58 7.76 1.88
CA LEU A 88 28.26 8.10 1.36
C LEU A 88 27.64 9.28 2.13
N ASP A 89 27.76 9.30 3.46
CA ASP A 89 27.31 10.42 4.30
C ASP A 89 28.04 11.72 3.96
N GLY A 90 29.34 11.64 3.64
CA GLY A 90 30.13 12.79 3.18
C GLY A 90 29.76 13.29 1.77
N MET A 91 29.21 12.41 0.93
CA MET A 91 28.76 12.74 -0.44
C MET A 91 27.27 13.14 -0.50
N ALA A 92 26.50 12.89 0.57
CA ALA A 92 25.07 13.12 0.60
C ALA A 92 24.74 14.61 0.46
N ILE A 93 23.82 14.92 -0.48
CA ILE A 93 23.33 16.28 -0.71
C ILE A 93 22.06 16.48 0.11
N LYS A 94 22.09 17.40 1.08
CA LYS A 94 20.90 17.73 1.88
C LYS A 94 19.87 18.45 1.03
N VAL A 95 18.64 17.92 1.01
CA VAL A 95 17.50 18.50 0.29
C VAL A 95 16.44 18.94 1.29
N SER A 96 15.86 20.13 1.09
CA SER A 96 14.74 20.63 1.90
C SER A 96 13.42 19.99 1.46
N LYS A 97 12.50 19.78 2.41
CA LYS A 97 11.13 19.29 2.18
C LYS A 97 10.31 20.19 1.25
N ASP A 98 10.67 21.47 1.19
CA ASP A 98 9.97 22.48 0.38
C ASP A 98 10.54 22.59 -1.04
N ASN A 99 11.54 21.76 -1.40
CA ASN A 99 12.13 21.78 -2.73
C ASN A 99 11.42 20.79 -3.68
N ASP A 100 10.23 21.19 -4.15
CA ASP A 100 9.38 20.40 -5.04
C ASP A 100 10.11 19.99 -6.31
N ALA A 101 10.96 20.87 -6.85
CA ALA A 101 11.72 20.58 -8.06
C ALA A 101 12.69 19.41 -7.86
N MET A 102 13.37 19.34 -6.71
CA MET A 102 14.24 18.22 -6.40
C MET A 102 13.45 16.96 -6.06
N LEU A 103 12.36 17.07 -5.30
CA LEU A 103 11.51 15.91 -4.99
C LEU A 103 10.90 15.29 -6.25
N LYS A 104 10.45 16.12 -7.21
CA LYS A 104 9.96 15.67 -8.51
C LYS A 104 11.05 14.94 -9.30
N LYS A 105 12.30 15.44 -9.28
CA LYS A 105 13.43 14.76 -9.95
C LYS A 105 13.74 13.40 -9.33
N VAL A 106 13.69 13.29 -8.00
CA VAL A 106 13.88 12.03 -7.28
C VAL A 106 12.78 11.03 -7.67
N ALA A 107 11.52 11.45 -7.64
CA ALA A 107 10.39 10.61 -8.05
C ALA A 107 10.50 10.17 -9.52
N ALA A 108 10.83 11.10 -10.43
CA ALA A 108 11.01 10.80 -11.85
C ALA A 108 12.14 9.79 -12.09
N THR A 109 13.24 9.94 -11.37
CA THR A 109 14.40 9.03 -11.46
C THR A 109 14.00 7.63 -10.99
N ALA A 110 13.29 7.51 -9.87
CA ALA A 110 12.81 6.21 -9.36
C ALA A 110 11.79 5.50 -10.29
N MET A 111 11.11 6.26 -11.16
CA MET A 111 10.16 5.75 -12.14
C MET A 111 10.77 5.48 -13.53
N THR A 112 12.00 5.94 -13.79
CA THR A 112 12.68 5.77 -15.08
C THR A 112 13.02 4.30 -15.32
N GLY A 113 12.84 3.80 -16.56
CA GLY A 113 13.06 2.40 -16.90
C GLY A 113 11.94 1.45 -16.45
N LYS A 114 10.79 1.98 -16.03
CA LYS A 114 9.58 1.20 -15.66
C LYS A 114 8.43 1.54 -16.62
N GLY A 115 7.36 0.76 -16.61
CA GLY A 115 6.17 1.03 -17.44
C GLY A 115 5.51 2.40 -17.20
N ALA A 116 5.80 3.02 -16.06
CA ALA A 116 5.37 4.38 -15.70
C ALA A 116 6.11 5.49 -16.47
N GLU A 117 7.17 5.15 -17.22
CA GLU A 117 8.01 6.13 -17.92
C GLU A 117 7.24 6.99 -18.93
N VAL A 118 6.14 6.47 -19.48
CA VAL A 118 5.28 7.17 -20.43
C VAL A 118 4.68 8.45 -19.82
N ALA A 119 4.46 8.48 -18.50
CA ALA A 119 3.80 9.59 -17.80
C ALA A 119 4.65 10.13 -16.64
N LEU A 120 5.98 10.16 -16.77
CA LEU A 120 6.90 10.56 -15.70
C LEU A 120 6.53 11.89 -15.05
N ASP A 121 6.32 12.94 -15.85
CA ASP A 121 6.07 14.28 -15.32
C ASP A 121 4.79 14.33 -14.48
N ARG A 122 3.72 13.71 -15.00
CA ARG A 122 2.41 13.65 -14.35
C ARG A 122 2.46 12.84 -13.06
N LEU A 123 3.01 11.62 -13.12
CA LEU A 123 3.09 10.72 -11.97
C LEU A 123 4.04 11.23 -10.89
N SER A 124 5.16 11.85 -11.28
CA SER A 124 6.10 12.45 -10.32
C SER A 124 5.47 13.62 -9.58
N GLU A 125 4.69 14.45 -10.28
CA GLU A 125 3.95 15.53 -9.64
C GLU A 125 2.87 15.02 -8.68
N ILE A 126 2.12 14.01 -9.07
CA ILE A 126 1.09 13.39 -8.22
C ILE A 126 1.74 12.76 -6.98
N ALA A 127 2.82 11.99 -7.15
CA ALA A 127 3.52 11.34 -6.04
C ALA A 127 4.03 12.36 -5.01
N VAL A 128 4.67 13.44 -5.47
CA VAL A 128 5.17 14.49 -4.56
C VAL A 128 4.02 15.20 -3.84
N LYS A 129 2.92 15.51 -4.55
CA LYS A 129 1.74 16.13 -3.93
C LYS A 129 1.09 15.22 -2.89
N ALA A 130 0.89 13.95 -3.21
CA ALA A 130 0.31 12.95 -2.31
C ALA A 130 1.17 12.78 -1.05
N CYS A 131 2.50 12.58 -1.21
CA CYS A 131 3.42 12.45 -0.08
C CYS A 131 3.42 13.68 0.82
N LYS A 132 3.28 14.88 0.26
CA LYS A 132 3.21 16.13 1.04
C LYS A 132 1.89 16.27 1.81
N MET A 133 0.78 15.79 1.27
CA MET A 133 -0.53 15.86 1.93
C MET A 133 -0.57 14.97 3.19
N VAL A 134 0.12 13.83 3.16
CA VAL A 134 0.16 12.88 4.29
C VAL A 134 1.41 13.03 5.17
N ALA A 135 2.31 13.96 4.84
CA ALA A 135 3.53 14.18 5.60
C ALA A 135 3.21 14.85 6.94
N GLU A 136 3.51 14.16 8.03
CA GLU A 136 3.36 14.68 9.39
C GLU A 136 4.72 14.96 10.02
N GLU A 137 4.79 16.04 10.81
CA GLU A 137 5.98 16.36 11.59
C GLU A 137 5.84 15.79 13.00
N VAL A 138 6.46 14.64 13.24
CA VAL A 138 6.45 13.95 14.53
C VAL A 138 7.83 14.04 15.16
N ASN A 139 7.94 14.70 16.30
CA ASN A 139 9.21 14.87 17.04
C ASN A 139 10.35 15.52 16.22
N GLY A 140 10.01 16.49 15.35
CA GLY A 140 10.98 17.19 14.49
C GLY A 140 11.53 16.34 13.35
N LYS A 141 10.96 15.15 13.11
CA LYS A 141 11.19 14.33 11.91
C LYS A 141 9.91 14.29 11.08
N ILE A 142 10.08 14.36 9.77
CA ILE A 142 8.98 14.17 8.83
C ILE A 142 8.74 12.67 8.74
N LYS A 143 7.54 12.22 9.07
CA LYS A 143 7.10 10.86 8.83
C LYS A 143 6.02 10.90 7.77
N VAL A 144 6.20 10.10 6.73
CA VAL A 144 5.21 9.90 5.67
C VAL A 144 4.69 8.48 5.86
N ASP A 145 3.41 8.35 6.19
CA ASP A 145 2.76 7.05 6.24
C ASP A 145 2.16 6.76 4.87
N THR A 146 2.68 5.74 4.18
CA THR A 146 2.22 5.35 2.85
C THR A 146 0.85 4.68 2.89
N GLU A 147 0.40 4.18 4.04
CA GLU A 147 -0.96 3.63 4.19
C GLU A 147 -2.04 4.69 4.02
N ASN A 148 -1.71 5.97 4.26
CA ASN A 148 -2.61 7.09 4.04
C ASN A 148 -2.76 7.47 2.55
N ILE A 149 -1.99 6.86 1.65
CA ILE A 149 -2.08 7.08 0.21
C ILE A 149 -2.72 5.85 -0.44
N LYS A 150 -4.01 5.94 -0.75
CA LYS A 150 -4.72 4.86 -1.43
C LYS A 150 -4.51 4.93 -2.95
N ILE A 151 -4.00 3.84 -3.54
CA ILE A 151 -3.87 3.68 -4.99
C ILE A 151 -5.05 2.83 -5.50
N GLU A 152 -5.97 3.46 -6.22
CA GLU A 152 -7.13 2.78 -6.84
C GLU A 152 -6.89 2.62 -8.35
N LYS A 153 -6.93 1.39 -8.86
CA LYS A 153 -6.66 1.10 -10.27
C LYS A 153 -7.97 0.81 -11.00
N ARG A 154 -8.28 1.59 -12.04
CA ARG A 154 -9.44 1.36 -12.92
C ARG A 154 -8.98 1.03 -14.32
N GLN A 155 -9.60 0.03 -14.93
CA GLN A 155 -9.35 -0.29 -16.34
C GLN A 155 -10.02 0.76 -17.23
N GLY A 156 -9.30 1.19 -18.26
CA GLY A 156 -9.73 2.25 -19.19
C GLY A 156 -8.83 3.48 -19.10
N GLY A 157 -8.81 4.28 -20.17
CA GLY A 157 -7.94 5.46 -20.28
C GLY A 157 -6.47 5.15 -20.51
N SER A 158 -5.65 6.21 -20.45
CA SER A 158 -4.19 6.19 -20.50
C SER A 158 -3.60 6.36 -19.10
N VAL A 159 -2.32 5.99 -18.92
CA VAL A 159 -1.56 6.28 -17.68
C VAL A 159 -1.51 7.78 -17.41
N GLU A 160 -1.56 8.61 -18.46
CA GLU A 160 -1.60 10.07 -18.36
C GLU A 160 -2.90 10.60 -17.73
N ASP A 161 -3.99 9.86 -17.79
CA ASP A 161 -5.29 10.23 -17.21
C ASP A 161 -5.31 10.06 -15.68
N THR A 162 -4.21 9.58 -15.09
CA THR A 162 -4.08 9.45 -13.64
C THR A 162 -4.21 10.83 -12.97
N GLU A 163 -5.00 10.88 -11.91
CA GLU A 163 -5.23 12.07 -11.11
C GLU A 163 -5.10 11.80 -9.61
N LEU A 164 -4.74 12.85 -8.89
CA LEU A 164 -4.76 12.85 -7.43
C LEU A 164 -6.14 13.30 -6.98
N VAL A 165 -6.83 12.46 -6.21
CA VAL A 165 -8.09 12.81 -5.57
C VAL A 165 -7.79 13.26 -4.14
N ASP A 166 -8.13 14.51 -3.82
CA ASP A 166 -8.01 15.08 -2.47
C ASP A 166 -9.14 14.52 -1.57
N GLY A 167 -9.06 13.22 -1.28
CA GLY A 167 -10.09 12.47 -0.57
C GLY A 167 -9.88 10.96 -0.71
N ILE A 168 -10.97 10.19 -0.59
CA ILE A 168 -10.94 8.72 -0.68
C ILE A 168 -11.79 8.28 -1.87
N VAL A 169 -11.21 7.45 -2.73
CA VAL A 169 -11.94 6.73 -3.77
C VAL A 169 -12.30 5.35 -3.23
N LEU A 170 -13.59 5.00 -3.30
CA LEU A 170 -14.10 3.70 -2.86
C LEU A 170 -14.65 2.94 -4.06
N ASP A 171 -14.25 1.68 -4.20
CA ASP A 171 -14.85 0.75 -5.14
C ASP A 171 -16.14 0.14 -4.55
N LYS A 172 -17.13 1.00 -4.36
CA LYS A 172 -18.45 0.64 -3.84
C LYS A 172 -19.53 1.37 -4.63
N GLU A 173 -20.67 0.71 -4.76
CA GLU A 173 -21.85 1.27 -5.39
C GLU A 173 -22.86 1.73 -4.33
N VAL A 174 -23.73 2.65 -4.73
CA VAL A 174 -24.85 3.06 -3.90
C VAL A 174 -25.85 1.90 -3.80
N VAL A 175 -26.18 1.49 -2.58
CA VAL A 175 -26.97 0.27 -2.32
C VAL A 175 -28.38 0.30 -2.91
N HIS A 176 -28.99 1.47 -3.06
CA HIS A 176 -30.36 1.62 -3.55
C HIS A 176 -30.43 2.62 -4.73
N PRO A 177 -31.09 2.28 -5.85
CA PRO A 177 -31.11 3.12 -7.05
C PRO A 177 -31.84 4.47 -6.86
N GLY A 178 -32.73 4.55 -5.88
CA GLY A 178 -33.44 5.79 -5.51
C GLY A 178 -32.62 6.76 -4.64
N MET A 179 -31.42 6.37 -4.20
CA MET A 179 -30.53 7.26 -3.45
C MET A 179 -29.81 8.24 -4.40
N PRO A 180 -29.48 9.45 -3.93
CA PRO A 180 -28.79 10.43 -4.75
C PRO A 180 -27.38 9.94 -5.15
N LYS A 181 -27.06 10.03 -6.45
CA LYS A 181 -25.72 9.70 -6.97
C LYS A 181 -24.67 10.78 -6.71
N ARG A 182 -25.11 11.99 -6.37
CA ARG A 182 -24.26 13.15 -6.05
C ARG A 182 -24.86 13.90 -4.88
N VAL A 183 -24.03 14.19 -3.89
CA VAL A 183 -24.39 14.96 -2.69
C VAL A 183 -23.37 16.08 -2.53
N GLU A 184 -23.84 17.33 -2.48
CA GLU A 184 -23.00 18.49 -2.21
C GLU A 184 -23.05 18.84 -0.72
N ASN A 185 -21.92 19.28 -0.14
CA ASN A 185 -21.78 19.51 1.31
C ASN A 185 -22.15 18.28 2.15
N ALA A 186 -21.52 17.15 1.82
CA ALA A 186 -21.76 15.88 2.47
C ALA A 186 -21.31 15.89 3.95
N LYS A 187 -22.20 15.46 4.85
CA LYS A 187 -21.95 15.07 6.23
C LYS A 187 -21.89 13.56 6.27
N ILE A 188 -20.66 13.06 6.27
CA ILE A 188 -20.35 11.63 6.19
C ILE A 188 -20.39 11.01 7.58
N LEU A 189 -21.17 9.94 7.74
CA LEU A 189 -21.17 9.09 8.93
C LEU A 189 -20.47 7.77 8.60
N LEU A 190 -19.51 7.40 9.45
CA LEU A 190 -18.89 6.07 9.42
C LEU A 190 -19.51 5.24 10.53
N LEU A 191 -20.08 4.09 10.17
CA LEU A 191 -20.81 3.21 11.06
C LEU A 191 -20.15 1.83 11.00
N ASP A 192 -19.51 1.41 12.09
CA ASP A 192 -18.97 0.06 12.24
C ASP A 192 -20.04 -0.89 12.81
N ALA A 193 -21.21 -0.93 12.17
CA ALA A 193 -22.33 -1.78 12.57
C ALA A 193 -23.24 -2.07 11.40
N ALA A 194 -23.73 -3.30 11.27
CA ALA A 194 -24.71 -3.61 10.24
C ALA A 194 -26.06 -2.95 10.55
N LEU A 195 -26.68 -2.36 9.52
CA LEU A 195 -28.06 -1.86 9.57
C LEU A 195 -29.04 -3.00 9.30
N GLU A 196 -29.11 -3.93 10.25
CA GLU A 196 -29.97 -5.12 10.18
C GLU A 196 -30.64 -5.40 11.52
N VAL A 197 -31.66 -6.26 11.50
CA VAL A 197 -32.29 -6.75 12.72
C VAL A 197 -31.29 -7.65 13.44
N LYS A 198 -30.87 -7.24 14.64
CA LYS A 198 -29.88 -7.99 15.40
C LYS A 198 -30.46 -9.30 15.92
N GLU A 199 -29.84 -10.40 15.54
CA GLU A 199 -30.07 -11.68 16.21
C GLU A 199 -29.44 -11.66 17.61
N THR A 200 -30.06 -12.39 18.54
CA THR A 200 -29.52 -12.54 19.88
C THR A 200 -28.34 -13.52 19.87
N GLU A 201 -27.25 -13.19 20.55
CA GLU A 201 -26.07 -14.06 20.67
C GLU A 201 -26.39 -15.44 21.28
N ILE A 202 -27.41 -15.48 22.13
CA ILE A 202 -27.98 -16.72 22.67
C ILE A 202 -29.06 -17.17 21.69
N GLY A 203 -29.05 -18.45 21.30
CA GLY A 203 -30.05 -19.02 20.39
C GLY A 203 -31.47 -18.84 20.92
N ALA A 204 -32.16 -17.80 20.43
CA ALA A 204 -33.55 -17.53 20.73
C ALA A 204 -34.42 -18.01 19.56
N LYS A 205 -35.44 -18.81 19.86
CA LYS A 205 -36.45 -19.21 18.87
C LYS A 205 -37.77 -18.58 19.24
N ILE A 206 -38.30 -17.77 18.33
CA ILE A 206 -39.61 -17.15 18.50
C ILE A 206 -40.66 -18.15 18.07
N ARG A 207 -41.55 -18.54 19.00
CA ARG A 207 -42.67 -19.44 18.72
C ARG A 207 -43.96 -18.62 18.61
N ILE A 208 -44.43 -18.45 17.39
CA ILE A 208 -45.65 -17.69 17.10
C ILE A 208 -46.85 -18.63 17.21
N THR A 209 -47.80 -18.32 18.10
CA THR A 209 -48.99 -19.14 18.36
C THR A 209 -50.24 -18.64 17.63
N ASP A 210 -50.24 -17.38 17.18
CA ASP A 210 -51.42 -16.71 16.64
C ASP A 210 -51.05 -15.87 15.40
N PRO A 211 -51.87 -15.85 14.33
CA PRO A 211 -51.60 -15.05 13.14
C PRO A 211 -51.42 -13.54 13.40
N GLU A 212 -52.16 -12.97 14.36
CA GLU A 212 -52.02 -11.54 14.73
C GLU A 212 -50.64 -11.22 15.34
N LYS A 213 -50.01 -12.18 16.03
CA LYS A 213 -48.67 -11.99 16.60
C LYS A 213 -47.58 -12.02 15.54
N LEU A 214 -47.81 -12.72 14.42
CA LEU A 214 -46.91 -12.70 13.27
C LEU A 214 -46.83 -11.29 12.68
N GLN A 215 -47.98 -10.66 12.46
CA GLN A 215 -48.05 -9.30 11.91
C GLN A 215 -47.36 -8.28 12.83
N LYS A 216 -47.64 -8.33 14.13
CA LYS A 216 -46.98 -7.45 15.12
C LYS A 216 -45.47 -7.64 15.19
N PHE A 217 -44.98 -8.86 14.95
CA PHE A 217 -43.55 -9.14 14.93
C PHE A 217 -42.87 -8.49 13.72
N ILE A 218 -43.46 -8.63 12.53
CA ILE A 218 -42.97 -7.97 11.31
C ILE A 218 -42.95 -6.44 11.48
N GLU A 219 -44.03 -5.88 12.04
CA GLU A 219 -44.11 -4.44 12.33
C GLU A 219 -43.03 -3.98 13.33
N GLN A 220 -42.69 -4.81 14.30
CA GLN A 220 -41.64 -4.51 15.27
C GLN A 220 -40.23 -4.54 14.64
N GLU A 221 -39.96 -5.49 13.75
CA GLU A 221 -38.70 -5.52 12.98
C GLU A 221 -38.56 -4.29 12.08
N GLU A 222 -39.64 -3.92 11.38
CA GLU A 222 -39.67 -2.70 10.56
C GLU A 222 -39.47 -1.44 11.40
N ALA A 223 -40.13 -1.35 12.57
CA ALA A 223 -39.98 -0.23 13.49
C ALA A 223 -38.54 -0.12 14.03
N MET A 224 -37.89 -1.25 14.31
CA MET A 224 -36.50 -1.27 14.79
C MET A 224 -35.53 -0.71 13.73
N LEU A 225 -35.66 -1.15 12.48
CA LEU A 225 -34.87 -0.63 11.36
C LEU A 225 -35.14 0.86 11.13
N LYS A 226 -36.41 1.25 11.18
CA LYS A 226 -36.81 2.66 11.03
C LYS A 226 -36.22 3.54 12.13
N GLU A 227 -36.19 3.07 13.38
CA GLU A 227 -35.58 3.82 14.49
C GLU A 227 -34.06 4.01 14.28
N MET A 228 -33.36 3.00 13.76
CA MET A 228 -31.93 3.11 13.43
C MET A 228 -31.70 4.18 12.36
N VAL A 229 -32.49 4.16 11.28
CA VAL A 229 -32.40 5.16 10.20
C VAL A 229 -32.79 6.55 10.69
N ASP A 230 -33.84 6.67 11.52
CA ASP A 230 -34.27 7.95 12.09
C ASP A 230 -33.18 8.57 12.99
N LYS A 231 -32.41 7.75 13.73
CA LYS A 231 -31.26 8.23 14.51
C LYS A 231 -30.18 8.83 13.62
N ILE A 232 -29.86 8.17 12.50
CA ILE A 232 -28.91 8.67 11.50
C ILE A 232 -29.41 9.98 10.89
N ALA A 233 -30.68 10.04 10.50
CA ALA A 233 -31.30 11.24 9.93
C ALA A 233 -31.30 12.41 10.92
N ARG A 234 -31.57 12.17 12.22
CA ARG A 234 -31.52 13.19 13.28
C ARG A 234 -30.11 13.71 13.54
N ALA A 235 -29.08 12.88 13.37
CA ALA A 235 -27.68 13.33 13.42
C ALA A 235 -27.33 14.28 12.26
N GLY A 236 -28.19 14.34 11.22
CA GLY A 236 -28.01 15.21 10.06
C GLY A 236 -26.98 14.68 9.06
N ALA A 237 -26.63 13.39 9.14
CA ALA A 237 -25.79 12.73 8.15
C ALA A 237 -26.55 12.57 6.83
N ASN A 238 -25.91 12.86 5.71
CA ASN A 238 -26.50 12.72 4.36
C ASN A 238 -25.77 11.68 3.51
N VAL A 239 -24.61 11.18 3.96
CA VAL A 239 -23.88 10.06 3.38
C VAL A 239 -23.48 9.14 4.54
N VAL A 240 -23.68 7.84 4.38
CA VAL A 240 -23.37 6.84 5.41
C VAL A 240 -22.55 5.73 4.78
N PHE A 241 -21.44 5.39 5.42
CA PHE A 241 -20.70 4.17 5.17
C PHE A 241 -20.94 3.23 6.34
N CYS A 242 -21.50 2.07 6.07
CA CYS A 242 -21.80 1.01 7.03
C CYS A 242 -21.22 -0.32 6.55
#